data_AF-A0A6M3HSW2-F1
#
_entry.id   AF-A0A6M3HSW2-F1
#
_cell.length_a   1.000
_cell.length_b   1.000
_cell.length_c   1.000
_cell.angle_alpha   90.00
_cell.angle_beta   90.00
_cell.angle_gamma   90.00
#
_symmetry.space_group_name_H-M   'P 1'
#
loop_
_entity.id
_entity.type
_entity.pdbx_description
1 polymer ?
#
loop_
_entity_poly.entity_id
_entity_poly.type
_entity_poly.pdbx_seq_one_letter_code
_entity_poly.pdbx_strand_id
1 'polypeptide(L)'
;MGNLTLSASTLIGDKVVNYDGEDLGDVKEIMLNLETGEVAYIVVSFGGFLGIGDKLFAIPLTAFEIDTANKQFKLDKSKEDLEKAPGFDKNNWPKPDSSYWTGDTLAEFYNL
;
A
#
# COMPACT_ATOMS: atom_id res chain seq x y z
N MET A 1 9.08 -5.64 -24.55
CA MET A 1 7.87 -5.00 -23.98
C MET A 1 8.17 -3.51 -23.87
N GLY A 2 7.27 -2.64 -24.30
CA GLY A 2 7.49 -1.19 -24.23
C GLY A 2 7.61 -0.72 -22.77
N ASN A 3 8.38 0.33 -22.53
CA ASN A 3 8.42 0.96 -21.21
C ASN A 3 7.01 1.48 -20.88
N LEU A 4 6.40 0.92 -19.84
CA LEU A 4 5.12 1.39 -19.33
C LEU A 4 5.38 2.47 -18.27
N THR A 5 4.82 3.66 -18.48
CA THR A 5 4.92 4.77 -17.55
C THR A 5 3.52 5.29 -17.27
N LEU A 6 3.15 5.29 -16.00
CA LEU A 6 1.85 5.76 -15.51
C LEU A 6 2.09 6.91 -14.53
N SER A 7 1.17 7.87 -14.52
CA SER A 7 1.20 8.93 -13.51
C SER A 7 0.78 8.37 -12.15
N ALA A 8 1.29 8.93 -11.05
CA ALA A 8 0.84 8.57 -9.71
C ALA A 8 -0.69 8.75 -9.57
N SER A 9 -1.24 9.83 -10.12
CA SER A 9 -2.68 10.08 -10.15
C SER A 9 -3.50 9.05 -10.92
N THR A 10 -2.88 8.28 -11.84
CA THR A 10 -3.54 7.18 -12.53
C THR A 10 -3.66 5.95 -11.64
N LEU A 11 -2.70 5.74 -10.74
CA LEU A 11 -2.64 4.57 -9.86
C LEU A 11 -3.40 4.79 -8.55
N ILE A 12 -3.55 6.04 -8.10
CA ILE A 12 -4.36 6.37 -6.92
C ILE A 12 -5.82 5.98 -7.18
N GLY A 13 -6.39 5.20 -6.26
CA GLY A 13 -7.73 4.64 -6.37
C GLY A 13 -7.80 3.29 -7.07
N ASP A 14 -6.69 2.76 -7.60
CA ASP A 14 -6.65 1.38 -8.10
C ASP A 14 -6.88 0.39 -6.95
N LYS A 15 -7.50 -0.75 -7.30
CA LYS A 15 -7.83 -1.79 -6.32
C LYS A 15 -6.59 -2.51 -5.84
N VAL A 16 -6.57 -2.88 -4.57
CA VAL A 16 -5.61 -3.84 -4.03
C VAL A 16 -6.36 -5.15 -3.79
N VAL A 17 -5.88 -6.24 -4.39
CA VAL A 17 -6.50 -7.56 -4.28
C VAL A 17 -5.47 -8.61 -3.90
N ASN A 18 -5.91 -9.76 -3.40
CA ASN A 18 -5.03 -10.93 -3.31
C ASN A 18 -5.16 -11.84 -4.55
N TYR A 19 -4.37 -12.92 -4.57
CA TYR A 19 -4.40 -13.89 -5.66
C TYR A 19 -5.70 -14.70 -5.75
N ASP A 20 -6.49 -14.72 -4.69
CA ASP A 20 -7.84 -15.31 -4.68
C ASP A 20 -8.92 -14.32 -5.17
N GLY A 21 -8.55 -13.08 -5.46
CA GLY A 21 -9.44 -12.01 -5.94
C GLY A 21 -10.22 -11.29 -4.85
N GLU A 22 -9.85 -11.46 -3.57
CA GLU A 22 -10.45 -10.72 -2.46
C GLU A 22 -10.02 -9.25 -2.49
N ASP A 23 -10.98 -8.33 -2.26
CA ASP A 23 -10.71 -6.89 -2.14
C ASP A 23 -10.04 -6.59 -0.79
N LEU A 24 -8.81 -6.09 -0.86
CA LEU A 24 -7.97 -5.68 0.27
C LEU A 24 -7.98 -4.15 0.46
N GLY A 25 -8.74 -3.41 -0.35
CA GLY A 25 -8.86 -1.97 -0.30
C GLY A 25 -8.37 -1.27 -1.57
N ASP A 26 -7.96 -0.02 -1.40
CA ASP A 26 -7.63 0.86 -2.53
C ASP A 26 -6.31 1.59 -2.29
N VAL A 27 -5.58 1.87 -3.37
CA VAL A 27 -4.37 2.70 -3.33
C VAL A 27 -4.74 4.11 -2.89
N LYS A 28 -4.21 4.54 -1.75
CA LYS A 28 -4.45 5.86 -1.17
C LYS A 28 -3.40 6.88 -1.55
N GLU A 29 -2.12 6.51 -1.50
CA GLU A 29 -0.99 7.41 -1.75
C GLU A 29 0.25 6.64 -2.21
N ILE A 30 1.16 7.32 -2.91
CA ILE A 30 2.45 6.78 -3.33
C ILE A 30 3.55 7.57 -2.63
N MET A 31 4.34 6.87 -1.80
CA MET A 31 5.39 7.48 -0.99
C MET A 31 6.73 7.39 -1.72
N LEU A 32 7.39 8.53 -1.86
CA LEU A 32 8.71 8.64 -2.46
C LEU A 32 9.80 8.68 -1.38
N ASN A 33 10.89 7.95 -1.62
CA ASN A 33 12.13 8.18 -0.91
C ASN A 33 12.86 9.36 -1.57
N LEU A 34 13.03 10.47 -0.84
CA LEU A 34 13.65 11.69 -1.39
C LEU A 34 15.18 11.58 -1.55
N GLU A 35 15.81 10.60 -0.91
CA GLU A 35 17.25 10.35 -1.06
C GLU A 35 17.54 9.59 -2.35
N THR A 36 16.74 8.56 -2.65
CA THR A 36 16.93 7.72 -3.86
C THR A 36 16.14 8.21 -5.07
N GLY A 37 15.05 8.97 -4.85
CA GLY A 37 14.10 9.37 -5.88
C GLY A 37 13.12 8.26 -6.31
N GLU A 38 13.12 7.12 -5.62
CA GLU A 38 12.30 5.96 -5.96
C GLU A 38 11.00 5.91 -5.14
N VAL A 39 10.03 5.13 -5.62
CA VAL A 39 8.82 4.81 -4.84
C VAL A 39 9.19 3.80 -3.76
N ALA A 40 9.05 4.21 -2.50
CA ALA A 40 9.31 3.35 -1.35
C ALA A 40 8.08 2.51 -0.98
N TYR A 41 6.93 3.16 -0.84
CA TYR A 41 5.71 2.52 -0.33
C TYR A 41 4.47 2.92 -1.14
N ILE A 42 3.55 1.97 -1.25
CA ILE A 42 2.15 2.22 -1.59
C ILE A 42 1.37 2.25 -0.27
N VAL A 43 0.63 3.33 -0.02
CA VAL A 43 -0.29 3.41 1.10
C VAL A 43 -1.62 2.83 0.67
N VAL A 44 -2.08 1.78 1.35
CA VAL A 44 -3.36 1.11 1.09
C VAL A 44 -4.38 1.49 2.14
N SER A 45 -5.57 1.89 1.71
CA SER A 45 -6.71 2.14 2.59
C SER A 45 -7.57 0.90 2.72
N PHE A 46 -7.70 0.37 3.93
CA PHE A 46 -8.43 -0.85 4.24
C PHE A 46 -9.70 -0.56 5.07
N GLY A 47 -10.84 -1.15 4.71
CA GLY A 47 -12.07 -1.11 5.52
C GLY A 47 -13.14 -0.05 5.13
N GLY A 48 -13.06 0.53 3.94
CA GLY A 48 -13.79 1.75 3.57
C GLY A 48 -15.21 1.65 2.99
N PHE A 49 -16.10 0.75 3.47
CA PHE A 49 -17.52 0.80 3.05
C PHE A 49 -18.51 1.40 4.07
N LEU A 50 -18.13 1.71 5.32
CA LEU A 50 -19.05 2.27 6.33
C LEU A 50 -18.36 3.06 7.47
N GLY A 51 -17.58 4.09 7.13
CA GLY A 51 -17.43 5.29 7.97
C GLY A 51 -16.81 5.16 9.38
N ILE A 52 -16.22 4.02 9.76
CA ILE A 52 -15.50 3.87 11.03
C ILE A 52 -14.06 3.41 10.74
N GLY A 53 -13.12 4.34 10.94
CA GLY A 53 -11.70 4.07 11.13
C GLY A 53 -10.97 3.43 9.95
N ASP A 54 -10.82 4.15 8.83
CA ASP A 54 -9.94 3.70 7.75
C ASP A 54 -8.52 3.55 8.32
N LYS A 55 -8.05 2.31 8.33
CA LYS A 55 -6.68 1.96 8.70
C LYS A 55 -5.85 1.97 7.44
N LEU A 56 -4.73 2.69 7.49
CA LEU A 56 -3.79 2.80 6.39
C LEU A 56 -2.60 1.88 6.63
N PHE A 57 -2.13 1.27 5.54
CA PHE A 57 -0.96 0.41 5.53
C PHE A 57 0.07 0.96 4.55
N ALA A 58 1.28 1.24 5.04
CA ALA A 58 2.42 1.47 4.16
C ALA A 58 3.01 0.10 3.77
N ILE A 59 2.94 -0.23 2.49
CA ILE A 59 3.39 -1.52 1.94
C ILE A 59 4.46 -1.24 0.90
N PRO A 60 5.65 -1.87 0.98
CA PRO A 60 6.70 -1.66 0.00
C PRO A 60 6.23 -1.98 -1.41
N LEU A 61 6.62 -1.16 -2.39
CA LEU A 61 6.21 -1.36 -3.78
C LEU A 61 6.59 -2.77 -4.29
N THR A 62 7.72 -3.30 -3.80
CA THR A 62 8.24 -4.63 -4.14
C THR A 62 7.35 -5.79 -3.68
N ALA A 63 6.42 -5.56 -2.75
CA ALA A 63 5.47 -6.58 -2.30
C ALA A 63 4.28 -6.77 -3.26
N PHE A 64 4.14 -5.92 -4.28
CA PHE A 64 3.02 -5.97 -5.23
C PHE A 64 3.42 -6.53 -6.60
N GLU A 65 2.52 -7.32 -7.18
CA GLU A 65 2.45 -7.48 -8.64
C GLU A 65 1.47 -6.43 -9.18
N ILE A 66 1.93 -5.60 -10.13
CA ILE A 66 1.09 -4.54 -10.72
C ILE A 66 0.41 -5.08 -11.99
N ASP A 67 -0.91 -5.24 -11.91
CA ASP A 67 -1.75 -5.70 -13.02
C ASP A 67 -2.42 -4.50 -13.70
N THR A 68 -1.70 -3.93 -14.65
CA THR A 68 -2.13 -2.74 -15.38
C THR A 68 -3.25 -2.99 -16.39
N ALA A 69 -3.50 -4.24 -16.77
CA ALA A 69 -4.63 -4.60 -17.63
C ALA A 69 -5.96 -4.47 -16.87
N ASN A 70 -5.96 -4.85 -15.59
CA ASN A 70 -7.13 -4.80 -14.73
C ASN A 70 -7.16 -3.58 -13.78
N LYS A 71 -6.11 -2.74 -13.81
CA LYS A 71 -5.95 -1.55 -12.93
C LYS A 71 -6.01 -1.93 -11.45
N GLN A 72 -5.17 -2.90 -11.08
CA GLN A 72 -5.11 -3.42 -9.73
C GLN A 72 -3.68 -3.77 -9.31
N PHE A 73 -3.44 -3.74 -8.02
CA PHE A 73 -2.24 -4.21 -7.35
C PHE A 73 -2.56 -5.53 -6.66
N LYS A 74 -1.78 -6.57 -6.93
CA LYS A 74 -1.92 -7.86 -6.25
C LYS A 74 -0.94 -7.95 -5.10
N LEU A 75 -1.43 -8.35 -3.94
CA LEU A 75 -0.66 -8.53 -2.71
C LEU A 75 -0.83 -9.96 -2.19
N ASP A 76 0.27 -10.62 -1.82
CA ASP A 76 0.24 -11.95 -1.23
C ASP A 76 -0.12 -11.92 0.27
N LYS A 77 -1.31 -11.43 0.59
CA LYS A 77 -1.85 -11.36 1.95
C LYS A 77 -3.36 -11.63 1.94
N SER A 78 -3.86 -12.26 3.00
CA SER A 78 -5.29 -12.38 3.22
C SER A 78 -5.85 -11.10 3.83
N LYS A 79 -7.18 -10.94 3.76
CA LYS A 79 -7.88 -9.88 4.48
C LYS A 79 -7.65 -9.97 6.01
N GLU A 80 -7.62 -11.17 6.56
CA GLU A 80 -7.38 -11.43 7.98
C GLU A 80 -5.97 -10.98 8.42
N ASP A 81 -4.97 -11.17 7.56
CA ASP A 81 -3.61 -10.67 7.81
C ASP A 81 -3.62 -9.15 7.97
N LEU A 82 -4.30 -8.43 7.07
CA LEU A 82 -4.39 -6.97 7.11
C LEU A 82 -5.18 -6.47 8.32
N GLU A 83 -6.24 -7.16 8.74
CA GLU A 83 -6.97 -6.79 9.97
C GLU A 83 -6.05 -6.75 11.20
N LYS A 84 -5.14 -7.73 11.29
CA LYS A 84 -4.17 -7.87 12.39
C LYS A 84 -2.89 -7.05 12.20
N ALA A 85 -2.60 -6.60 10.98
CA ALA A 85 -1.39 -5.87 10.63
C ALA A 85 -1.23 -4.56 11.41
N PRO A 86 -0.01 -4.10 11.73
CA PRO A 86 0.19 -2.73 12.20
C PRO A 86 -0.15 -1.74 11.07
N GLY A 87 -0.85 -0.67 11.41
CA GLY A 87 -1.21 0.40 10.46
C GLY A 87 -1.32 1.74 11.19
N PHE A 88 -1.69 2.79 10.48
CA PHE A 88 -1.91 4.12 11.05
C PHE A 88 -3.27 4.68 10.68
N ASP A 89 -3.74 5.63 11.48
CA ASP A 89 -5.04 6.28 11.26
C ASP A 89 -4.94 7.27 10.10
N LYS A 90 -5.97 7.28 9.23
CA LYS A 90 -6.02 8.21 8.09
C LYS A 90 -5.92 9.70 8.45
N ASN A 91 -6.25 10.07 9.69
CA ASN A 91 -6.19 11.45 10.18
C ASN A 91 -4.93 11.73 11.01
N ASN A 92 -4.09 10.71 11.28
CA ASN A 92 -2.88 10.85 12.07
C ASN A 92 -1.73 10.06 11.44
N TRP A 93 -1.19 10.62 10.36
CA TRP A 93 -0.09 10.02 9.62
C TRP A 93 1.23 10.08 10.40
N PRO A 94 2.10 9.06 10.28
CA PRO A 94 3.46 9.14 10.80
C PRO A 94 4.21 10.33 10.20
N LYS A 95 4.99 11.02 11.03
CA LYS A 95 5.82 12.14 10.55
C LYS A 95 6.85 11.63 9.53
N PRO A 96 7.24 12.45 8.53
CA PRO A 96 8.20 12.04 7.50
C PRO A 96 9.54 11.55 8.06
N ASP A 97 9.99 12.10 9.19
CA ASP A 97 11.26 11.80 9.86
C ASP A 97 11.14 10.73 10.97
N SER A 98 10.00 10.08 11.09
CA SER A 98 9.77 9.06 12.12
C SER A 98 10.33 7.68 11.72
N SER A 99 10.70 6.89 12.72
CA SER A 99 11.21 5.52 12.52
C SER A 99 10.20 4.55 11.91
N TYR A 100 8.93 4.95 11.79
CA TYR A 100 7.91 4.20 11.05
C TYR A 100 8.35 3.92 9.61
N TRP A 101 8.97 4.91 8.95
CA TRP A 101 9.41 4.81 7.56
C TRP A 101 10.80 4.17 7.39
N THR A 102 11.59 4.05 8.47
CA THR A 102 12.94 3.45 8.42
C THR A 102 12.95 1.97 8.80
N GLY A 103 11.92 1.50 9.49
CA GLY A 103 11.38 0.15 9.32
C GLY A 103 12.10 -1.05 9.97
N ASP A 104 12.03 -1.19 11.29
CA ASP A 104 12.04 -2.55 11.89
C ASP A 104 10.61 -3.16 11.83
N THR A 105 9.58 -2.39 12.19
CA THR A 105 8.21 -2.89 12.38
C THR A 105 7.43 -3.21 11.09
N LEU A 106 7.75 -2.53 9.96
CA LEU A 106 7.11 -2.80 8.67
C LEU A 106 7.78 -3.94 7.91
N ALA A 107 9.11 -4.03 7.99
CA ALA A 107 9.89 -5.11 7.40
C ALA A 107 9.51 -6.46 8.01
N GLU A 108 9.39 -6.53 9.35
CA GLU A 108 8.99 -7.74 10.08
C GLU A 108 7.59 -8.26 9.68
N PHE A 109 6.63 -7.38 9.39
CA PHE A 109 5.27 -7.80 9.05
C PHE A 109 5.13 -8.30 7.60
N TYR A 110 5.89 -7.70 6.67
CA TYR A 110 5.86 -8.04 5.25
C TYR A 110 6.94 -9.06 4.85
N ASN A 111 7.73 -9.56 5.80
CA ASN A 111 8.85 -10.48 5.57
C ASN A 111 9.86 -9.95 4.53
N LEU A 112 10.15 -8.64 4.61
CA LEU A 112 11.08 -7.95 3.72
C LEU A 112 12.43 -7.71 4.40
#